data_AF-A0A6A2F8K6-F1
#
_entry.id   AF-A0A6A2F8K6-F1
#
_cell.length_a   1.000
_cell.length_b   1.000
_cell.length_c   1.000
_cell.angle_alpha   90.00
_cell.angle_beta   90.00
_cell.angle_gamma   90.00
#
_symmetry.space_group_name_H-M   'P 1'
#
loop_
_entity.id
_entity.type
_entity.pdbx_description
1 polymer ?
#
loop_
_entity_poly.entity_id
_entity_poly.type
_entity_poly.pdbx_seq_one_letter_code
_entity_poly.pdbx_strand_id
1 'polypeptide(L)'
;MNQVFAANLPLLKNIYGEAAINEKETTLQRLFMETETAWQANLKRLKGFTVKYILITEAPCTEGDNTQYFYNRIESSFHTKIWKGVFGDTPIPTDMETAYKMLAEKGFLLIDSIPFSLKFAGKRDKKPYTTLIANNAAVLAEKLSNKDLTIAPDAIAAFAFKVNAQKMIAATGGKLTLANGQEIPLSADNIAADASGYTNSALLHKIFGLG
;
A
#
# COMPACT_ATOMS: atom_id res chain seq x y z
N MET A 1 -0.83 9.38 -14.56
CA MET A 1 -0.09 8.12 -14.29
C MET A 1 1.33 8.12 -14.89
N ASN A 2 1.54 8.25 -16.21
CA ASN A 2 2.91 8.37 -16.78
C ASN A 2 3.73 9.54 -16.20
N GLN A 3 3.06 10.65 -15.85
CA GLN A 3 3.71 11.79 -15.18
C GLN A 3 4.23 11.44 -13.77
N VAL A 4 3.55 10.55 -13.02
CA VAL A 4 4.01 10.10 -11.70
C VAL A 4 5.27 9.24 -11.84
N PHE A 5 5.31 8.36 -12.85
CA PHE A 5 6.52 7.59 -13.16
C PHE A 5 7.68 8.53 -13.51
N ALA A 6 7.47 9.43 -14.48
CA ALA A 6 8.50 10.36 -14.94
C ALA A 6 9.03 11.27 -13.81
N ALA A 7 8.14 11.78 -12.95
CA ALA A 7 8.52 12.66 -11.84
C ALA A 7 9.37 11.95 -10.76
N ASN A 8 9.17 10.64 -10.59
CA ASN A 8 9.89 9.86 -9.58
C ASN A 8 11.13 9.15 -10.13
N LEU A 9 11.27 9.02 -11.45
CA LEU A 9 12.42 8.34 -12.08
C LEU A 9 13.79 8.92 -11.63
N PRO A 10 14.00 10.24 -11.51
CA PRO A 10 15.27 10.78 -10.99
C PRO A 10 15.56 10.36 -9.53
N LEU A 11 14.51 10.24 -8.70
CA LEU A 11 14.67 9.78 -7.32
C LEU A 11 15.07 8.30 -7.29
N LEU A 12 14.45 7.47 -8.14
CA LEU A 12 14.81 6.06 -8.26
C LEU A 12 16.27 5.90 -8.72
N LYS A 13 16.72 6.70 -9.70
CA LYS A 13 18.13 6.74 -10.14
C LYS A 13 19.08 7.10 -8.98
N ASN A 14 18.72 8.07 -8.14
CA ASN A 14 19.52 8.43 -6.96
C ASN A 14 19.52 7.36 -5.85
N ILE A 15 18.48 6.54 -5.76
CA ILE A 15 18.39 5.46 -4.77
C ILE A 15 19.21 4.23 -5.21
N TYR A 16 19.08 3.84 -6.49
CA TYR A 16 19.60 2.58 -7.00
C TYR A 16 20.86 2.72 -7.87
N GLY A 17 21.18 3.92 -8.31
CA GLY A 17 22.22 4.19 -9.31
C GLY A 17 21.60 4.34 -10.70
N GLU A 18 22.07 5.32 -11.47
CA GLU A 18 21.49 5.64 -12.77
C GLU A 18 21.59 4.49 -13.78
N ALA A 19 22.77 3.87 -13.91
CA ALA A 19 22.97 2.74 -14.82
C ALA A 19 22.00 1.58 -14.52
N ALA A 20 21.81 1.25 -13.24
CA ALA A 20 20.93 0.16 -12.81
C ALA A 20 19.45 0.42 -13.11
N ILE A 21 19.01 1.69 -13.06
CA ILE A 21 17.64 2.07 -13.42
C ILE A 21 17.48 2.16 -14.93
N ASN A 22 18.43 2.72 -15.67
CA ASN A 22 18.36 2.82 -17.13
C ASN A 22 18.23 1.44 -17.79
N GLU A 23 18.98 0.44 -17.29
CA GLU A 23 18.91 -0.94 -17.78
C GLU A 23 17.51 -1.57 -17.58
N LYS A 24 16.77 -1.12 -16.56
CA LYS A 24 15.48 -1.70 -16.15
C LYS A 24 14.30 -0.79 -16.41
N GLU A 25 14.49 0.35 -17.05
CA GLU A 25 13.47 1.42 -17.12
C GLU A 25 12.19 0.92 -17.78
N THR A 26 12.30 0.25 -18.93
CA THR A 26 11.17 -0.37 -19.64
C THR A 26 10.43 -1.37 -18.75
N THR A 27 11.16 -2.22 -18.02
CA THR A 27 10.57 -3.19 -17.11
C THR A 27 9.86 -2.49 -15.96
N LEU A 28 10.48 -1.47 -15.35
CA LEU A 28 9.86 -0.71 -14.26
C LEU A 28 8.60 0.03 -14.71
N GLN A 29 8.59 0.57 -15.93
CA GLN A 29 7.41 1.21 -16.49
C GLN A 29 6.29 0.19 -16.73
N ARG A 30 6.61 -1.00 -17.25
CA ARG A 30 5.64 -2.10 -17.40
C ARG A 30 5.05 -2.51 -16.04
N LEU A 31 5.90 -2.79 -15.05
CA LEU A 31 5.45 -3.22 -13.70
C LEU A 31 4.61 -2.14 -13.00
N PHE A 32 4.94 -0.86 -13.20
CA PHE A 32 4.12 0.27 -12.73
C PHE A 32 2.72 0.21 -13.37
N MET A 33 2.63 0.03 -14.69
CA MET A 33 1.35 -0.06 -15.39
C MET A 33 0.52 -1.28 -14.97
N GLU A 34 1.17 -2.43 -14.71
CA GLU A 34 0.52 -3.63 -14.18
C GLU A 34 -0.06 -3.39 -12.79
N THR A 35 0.70 -2.75 -11.91
CA THR A 35 0.25 -2.38 -10.55
C THR A 35 -0.95 -1.45 -10.60
N GLU A 36 -0.90 -0.40 -11.45
CA GLU A 36 -2.03 0.52 -11.61
C GLU A 36 -3.25 -0.18 -12.20
N THR A 37 -3.06 -1.09 -13.16
CA THR A 37 -4.17 -1.87 -13.74
C THR A 37 -4.83 -2.77 -12.69
N ALA A 38 -4.04 -3.44 -11.85
CA ALA A 38 -4.55 -4.27 -10.77
C ALA A 38 -5.25 -3.43 -9.69
N TRP A 39 -4.74 -2.24 -9.37
CA TRP A 39 -5.41 -1.28 -8.51
C TRP A 39 -6.79 -0.88 -9.07
N GLN A 40 -6.88 -0.52 -10.35
CA GLN A 40 -8.16 -0.18 -10.99
C GLN A 40 -9.15 -1.36 -11.01
N ALA A 41 -8.65 -2.59 -11.21
CA ALA A 41 -9.48 -3.79 -11.10
C ALA A 41 -10.02 -3.96 -9.67
N ASN A 42 -9.20 -3.67 -8.65
CA ASN A 42 -9.63 -3.74 -7.26
C ASN A 42 -10.69 -2.70 -6.89
N LEU A 43 -10.64 -1.49 -7.46
CA LEU A 43 -11.69 -0.48 -7.27
C LEU A 43 -13.08 -1.00 -7.65
N LYS A 44 -13.16 -1.83 -8.70
CA LYS A 44 -14.43 -2.45 -9.12
C LYS A 44 -15.00 -3.39 -8.05
N ARG A 45 -14.14 -4.07 -7.27
CA ARG A 45 -14.56 -4.97 -6.18
C ARG A 45 -15.09 -4.21 -4.96
N LEU A 46 -14.58 -2.99 -4.75
CA LEU A 46 -14.99 -2.11 -3.65
C LEU A 46 -16.26 -1.32 -3.98
N LYS A 47 -16.70 -1.32 -5.24
CA LYS A 47 -17.90 -0.59 -5.67
C LYS A 47 -19.13 -1.07 -4.89
N GLY A 48 -19.78 -0.14 -4.22
CA GLY A 48 -20.96 -0.42 -3.38
C GLY A 48 -20.62 -0.78 -1.93
N PHE A 49 -19.34 -0.90 -1.58
CA PHE A 49 -18.88 -1.05 -0.19
C PHE A 49 -18.28 0.25 0.32
N THR A 50 -18.44 0.48 1.63
CA THR A 50 -17.78 1.59 2.32
C THR A 50 -16.48 1.08 2.95
N VAL A 51 -15.36 1.71 2.61
CA VAL A 51 -14.05 1.40 3.17
C VAL A 51 -13.94 1.95 4.58
N LYS A 52 -13.64 1.06 5.54
CA LYS A 52 -13.49 1.36 6.97
C LYS A 52 -12.06 1.13 7.46
N TYR A 53 -11.34 0.20 6.83
CA TYR A 53 -10.01 -0.21 7.26
C TYR A 53 -9.04 -0.07 6.09
N ILE A 54 -8.03 0.78 6.24
CA ILE A 54 -7.04 1.05 5.20
C ILE A 54 -5.69 0.54 5.68
N LEU A 55 -5.12 -0.45 4.99
CA LEU A 55 -3.75 -0.90 5.22
C LEU A 55 -2.83 -0.27 4.18
N ILE A 56 -1.97 0.64 4.62
CA ILE A 56 -0.95 1.28 3.80
C ILE A 56 0.32 0.43 3.82
N THR A 57 0.76 0.03 2.63
CA THR A 57 1.99 -0.74 2.40
C THR A 57 3.06 0.12 1.73
N GLU A 58 4.29 -0.39 1.62
CA GLU A 58 5.40 0.35 1.04
C GLU A 58 5.32 0.38 -0.47
N ALA A 59 5.44 -0.79 -1.10
CA ALA A 59 5.46 -0.94 -2.55
C ALA A 59 5.08 -2.39 -2.93
N PRO A 60 4.62 -2.62 -4.16
CA PRO A 60 4.49 -3.96 -4.70
C PRO A 60 5.81 -4.73 -4.65
N CYS A 61 5.75 -6.05 -4.50
CA CYS A 61 6.94 -6.89 -4.55
C CYS A 61 7.24 -7.34 -6.00
N THR A 62 8.51 -7.61 -6.31
CA THR A 62 8.93 -8.29 -7.55
C THR A 62 9.61 -9.61 -7.25
N GLU A 63 9.31 -10.62 -8.07
CA GLU A 63 10.11 -11.82 -8.20
C GLU A 63 10.50 -12.01 -9.67
N GLY A 64 11.77 -11.76 -9.99
CA GLY A 64 12.23 -11.68 -11.38
C GLY A 64 11.50 -10.56 -12.14
N ASP A 65 10.91 -10.91 -13.29
CA ASP A 65 10.19 -9.99 -14.17
C ASP A 65 8.68 -9.90 -13.88
N ASN A 66 8.20 -10.57 -12.82
CA ASN A 66 6.78 -10.62 -12.46
C ASN A 66 6.49 -9.71 -11.26
N THR A 67 5.40 -8.94 -11.36
CA THR A 67 4.84 -8.21 -10.22
C THR A 67 4.16 -9.21 -9.27
N GLN A 68 4.61 -9.28 -8.03
CA GLN A 68 3.89 -9.92 -6.93
C GLN A 68 3.12 -8.85 -6.16
N TYR A 69 1.93 -8.56 -6.67
CA TYR A 69 1.06 -7.55 -6.11
C TYR A 69 0.01 -8.22 -5.21
N PHE A 70 -0.42 -7.55 -4.14
CA PHE A 70 -1.38 -8.16 -3.22
C PHE A 70 -2.68 -8.58 -3.92
N TYR A 71 -3.12 -7.85 -4.95
CA TYR A 71 -4.37 -8.15 -5.65
C TYR A 71 -4.22 -9.09 -6.86
N ASN A 72 -3.09 -9.80 -6.97
CA ASN A 72 -2.88 -10.80 -8.02
C ASN A 72 -2.57 -12.21 -7.51
N ARG A 73 -2.63 -12.44 -6.19
CA ARG A 73 -2.36 -13.73 -5.54
C ARG A 73 -2.89 -13.74 -4.09
N ILE A 74 -3.04 -14.90 -3.45
CA ILE A 74 -3.56 -14.98 -2.06
C ILE A 74 -2.75 -15.90 -1.13
N GLU A 75 -1.75 -16.58 -1.67
CA GLU A 75 -1.06 -17.70 -1.03
C GLU A 75 0.26 -17.32 -0.32
N SER A 76 0.60 -16.03 -0.25
CA SER A 76 1.83 -15.60 0.42
C SER A 76 1.65 -15.43 1.93
N SER A 77 2.75 -15.58 2.68
CA SER A 77 2.75 -15.36 4.14
C SER A 77 2.27 -13.96 4.54
N PHE A 78 2.43 -12.98 3.65
CA PHE A 78 1.91 -11.63 3.85
C PHE A 78 0.38 -11.59 3.78
N HIS A 79 -0.23 -12.30 2.81
CA HIS A 79 -1.68 -12.46 2.72
C HIS A 79 -2.23 -13.17 3.96
N THR A 80 -1.57 -14.24 4.42
CA THR A 80 -1.98 -14.95 5.63
C THR A 80 -1.98 -14.05 6.87
N LYS A 81 -0.97 -13.20 7.03
CA LYS A 81 -0.90 -12.23 8.14
C LYS A 81 -2.01 -11.19 8.07
N ILE A 82 -2.28 -10.63 6.88
CA ILE A 82 -3.36 -9.67 6.69
C ILE A 82 -4.70 -10.32 6.96
N TRP A 83 -4.95 -11.48 6.36
CA TRP A 83 -6.19 -12.23 6.53
C TRP A 83 -6.44 -12.53 8.01
N LYS A 84 -5.45 -13.06 8.72
CA LYS A 84 -5.55 -13.31 10.16
C LYS A 84 -5.83 -12.04 10.96
N GLY A 85 -5.26 -10.90 10.56
CA GLY A 85 -5.54 -9.63 11.20
C GLY A 85 -6.97 -9.14 10.97
N VAL A 86 -7.55 -9.40 9.79
CA VAL A 86 -8.88 -8.92 9.41
C VAL A 86 -10.01 -9.87 9.85
N PHE A 87 -9.77 -11.18 9.81
CA PHE A 87 -10.78 -12.22 10.02
C PHE A 87 -10.47 -13.21 11.15
N GLY A 88 -9.39 -13.00 11.91
CA GLY A 88 -8.99 -13.91 12.99
C GLY A 88 -8.61 -15.30 12.45
N ASP A 89 -9.15 -16.35 13.06
CA ASP A 89 -8.86 -17.73 12.66
C ASP A 89 -9.78 -18.25 11.53
N THR A 90 -10.55 -17.37 10.89
CA THR A 90 -11.34 -17.73 9.70
C THR A 90 -10.39 -18.21 8.58
N PRO A 91 -10.61 -19.37 7.94
CA PRO A 91 -9.78 -19.84 6.84
C PRO A 91 -9.82 -18.90 5.63
N ILE A 92 -8.68 -18.76 4.92
CA ILE A 92 -8.64 -18.06 3.64
C ILE A 92 -9.36 -18.91 2.59
N PRO A 93 -10.30 -18.36 1.81
CA PRO A 93 -10.85 -19.04 0.65
C PRO A 93 -9.73 -19.49 -0.30
N THR A 94 -9.90 -20.65 -0.92
CA THR A 94 -8.98 -21.13 -1.96
C THR A 94 -9.10 -20.35 -3.27
N ASP A 95 -10.27 -19.74 -3.50
CA ASP A 95 -10.53 -18.86 -4.64
C ASP A 95 -10.17 -17.41 -4.31
N MET A 96 -9.34 -16.82 -5.16
CA MET A 96 -8.82 -15.47 -5.00
C MET A 96 -9.91 -14.39 -5.05
N GLU A 97 -10.86 -14.50 -5.98
CA GLU A 97 -11.93 -13.51 -6.11
C GLU A 97 -12.86 -13.53 -4.91
N THR A 98 -13.15 -14.71 -4.37
CA THR A 98 -13.91 -14.88 -3.14
C THR A 98 -13.20 -14.22 -1.95
N ALA A 99 -11.89 -14.45 -1.79
CA ALA A 99 -11.10 -13.82 -0.73
C ALA A 99 -11.12 -12.28 -0.82
N TYR A 100 -10.93 -11.71 -2.02
CA TYR A 100 -10.98 -10.25 -2.19
C TYR A 100 -12.38 -9.68 -2.01
N LYS A 101 -13.42 -10.39 -2.42
CA LYS A 101 -14.80 -9.97 -2.18
C LYS A 101 -15.10 -9.92 -0.69
N MET A 102 -14.66 -10.92 0.08
CA MET A 102 -14.80 -10.92 1.54
C MET A 102 -14.07 -9.72 2.18
N LEU A 103 -12.85 -9.41 1.72
CA LEU A 103 -12.13 -8.22 2.18
C LEU A 103 -12.90 -6.92 1.87
N ALA A 104 -13.43 -6.80 0.65
CA ALA A 104 -14.25 -5.65 0.24
C ALA A 104 -15.53 -5.51 1.08
N GLU A 105 -16.24 -6.62 1.32
CA GLU A 105 -17.44 -6.68 2.18
C GLU A 105 -17.13 -6.27 3.64
N LYS A 106 -15.94 -6.60 4.13
CA LYS A 106 -15.45 -6.15 5.44
C LYS A 106 -15.09 -4.65 5.46
N GLY A 107 -15.07 -3.98 4.30
CA GLY A 107 -14.63 -2.60 4.16
C GLY A 107 -13.11 -2.45 4.24
N PHE A 108 -12.34 -3.50 3.92
CA PHE A 108 -10.89 -3.48 3.94
C PHE A 108 -10.31 -3.05 2.60
N LEU A 109 -9.31 -2.16 2.67
CA LEU A 109 -8.55 -1.65 1.53
C LEU A 109 -7.06 -1.74 1.83
N LEU A 110 -6.31 -2.51 1.05
CA LEU A 110 -4.86 -2.41 0.99
C LEU A 110 -4.44 -1.48 -0.14
N ILE A 111 -3.46 -0.61 0.13
CA ILE A 111 -2.92 0.32 -0.86
C ILE A 111 -1.43 0.58 -0.64
N ASP A 112 -0.63 0.57 -1.71
CA ASP A 112 0.79 0.93 -1.64
C ASP A 112 1.00 2.44 -1.65
N SER A 113 1.91 2.90 -0.79
CA SER A 113 2.39 4.28 -0.76
C SER A 113 3.36 4.59 -1.90
N ILE A 114 3.97 3.59 -2.54
CA ILE A 114 4.86 3.76 -3.69
C ILE A 114 4.39 2.82 -4.81
N PRO A 115 4.07 3.32 -6.02
CA PRO A 115 3.56 2.50 -7.12
C PRO A 115 4.66 1.80 -7.94
N PHE A 116 5.89 1.68 -7.41
CA PHE A 116 7.04 1.10 -8.09
C PHE A 116 7.41 -0.23 -7.46
N SER A 117 7.33 -1.31 -8.24
CA SER A 117 7.67 -2.66 -7.77
C SER A 117 9.20 -2.83 -7.65
N LEU A 118 9.75 -2.42 -6.51
CA LEU A 118 11.19 -2.39 -6.23
C LEU A 118 11.47 -2.80 -4.77
N LYS A 119 12.62 -3.44 -4.53
CA LYS A 119 13.06 -3.79 -3.19
C LYS A 119 13.71 -2.58 -2.51
N PHE A 120 13.03 -1.96 -1.56
CA PHE A 120 13.55 -0.80 -0.81
C PHE A 120 14.32 -1.17 0.47
N ALA A 121 14.42 -2.47 0.81
CA ALA A 121 15.24 -2.93 1.93
C ALA A 121 16.70 -2.44 1.78
N GLY A 122 17.25 -1.85 2.85
CA GLY A 122 18.59 -1.25 2.84
C GLY A 122 18.72 0.07 2.05
N LYS A 123 17.59 0.68 1.63
CA LYS A 123 17.57 1.95 0.88
C LYS A 123 16.75 3.05 1.55
N ARG A 124 16.06 2.73 2.65
CA ARG A 124 15.05 3.59 3.31
C ARG A 124 15.64 4.75 4.13
N ASP A 125 16.93 4.69 4.41
CA ASP A 125 17.72 5.71 5.09
C ASP A 125 18.14 6.86 4.15
N LYS A 126 18.18 6.61 2.83
CA LYS A 126 18.57 7.60 1.83
C LYS A 126 17.59 8.78 1.78
N LYS A 127 18.11 10.01 1.73
CA LYS A 127 17.31 11.24 1.56
C LYS A 127 16.36 11.18 0.35
N PRO A 128 16.77 10.71 -0.85
CA PRO A 128 15.87 10.52 -1.99
C PRO A 128 14.66 9.61 -1.70
N TYR A 129 14.78 8.61 -0.83
CA TYR A 129 13.65 7.76 -0.44
C TYR A 129 12.62 8.55 0.37
N THR A 130 13.06 9.44 1.26
CA THR A 130 12.14 10.31 2.02
C THR A 130 11.38 11.26 1.08
N THR A 131 12.07 11.83 0.08
CA THR A 131 11.42 12.64 -0.96
C THR A 131 10.45 11.82 -1.81
N LEU A 132 10.82 10.58 -2.17
CA LEU A 132 9.94 9.66 -2.91
C LEU A 132 8.63 9.41 -2.14
N ILE A 133 8.72 9.15 -0.84
CA ILE A 133 7.56 8.98 0.03
C ILE A 133 6.68 10.23 0.06
N ALA A 134 7.28 11.42 0.25
CA ALA A 134 6.54 12.67 0.26
C ALA A 134 5.82 12.95 -1.06
N ASN A 135 6.49 12.73 -2.20
CA ASN A 135 5.88 12.90 -3.52
C ASN A 135 4.69 11.96 -3.74
N ASN A 136 4.77 10.72 -3.25
CA ASN A 136 3.70 9.75 -3.44
C ASN A 136 2.60 9.83 -2.38
N ALA A 137 2.78 10.56 -1.27
CA ALA A 137 1.70 10.81 -0.32
C ALA A 137 0.53 11.57 -0.97
N ALA A 138 0.82 12.54 -1.85
CA ALA A 138 -0.21 13.23 -2.62
C ALA A 138 -0.93 12.28 -3.61
N VAL A 139 -0.18 11.40 -4.27
CA VAL A 139 -0.74 10.39 -5.18
C VAL A 139 -1.62 9.40 -4.41
N LEU A 140 -1.22 9.00 -3.20
CA LEU A 140 -2.00 8.15 -2.32
C LEU A 140 -3.33 8.82 -1.93
N ALA A 141 -3.29 10.10 -1.55
CA ALA A 141 -4.49 10.88 -1.25
C ALA A 141 -5.42 10.99 -2.47
N GLU A 142 -4.88 11.23 -3.66
CA GLU A 142 -5.64 11.24 -4.92
C GLU A 142 -6.33 9.89 -5.17
N LYS A 143 -5.61 8.78 -4.99
CA LYS A 143 -6.17 7.43 -5.15
C LYS A 143 -7.30 7.16 -4.16
N LEU A 144 -7.15 7.57 -2.90
CA LEU A 144 -8.19 7.40 -1.88
C LEU A 144 -9.37 8.36 -2.07
N SER A 145 -9.16 9.44 -2.82
CA SER A 145 -10.21 10.40 -3.24
C SER A 145 -10.91 10.01 -4.54
N ASN A 146 -10.65 8.80 -5.06
CA ASN A 146 -11.28 8.33 -6.28
C ASN A 146 -12.81 8.25 -6.11
N LYS A 147 -13.55 8.77 -7.09
CA LYS A 147 -15.02 8.83 -7.09
C LYS A 147 -15.71 7.46 -6.95
N ASP A 148 -15.04 6.38 -7.34
CA ASP A 148 -15.56 5.02 -7.26
C ASP A 148 -15.32 4.39 -5.87
N LEU A 149 -14.63 5.11 -4.97
CA LEU A 149 -14.45 4.74 -3.57
C LEU A 149 -15.33 5.58 -2.66
N THR A 150 -15.90 4.93 -1.65
CA THR A 150 -16.54 5.60 -0.51
C THR A 150 -15.73 5.26 0.73
N ILE A 151 -15.04 6.25 1.29
CA ILE A 151 -14.29 6.11 2.55
C ILE A 151 -15.21 6.53 3.71
N ALA A 152 -15.30 5.72 4.75
CA ALA A 152 -16.06 6.05 5.95
C ALA A 152 -15.47 7.30 6.64
N PRO A 153 -16.28 8.18 7.24
CA PRO A 153 -15.77 9.35 7.98
C PRO A 153 -14.80 8.98 9.12
N ASP A 154 -15.01 7.82 9.72
CA ASP A 154 -14.23 7.24 10.82
C ASP A 154 -13.26 6.12 10.35
N ALA A 155 -12.91 6.10 9.05
CA ALA A 155 -11.99 5.10 8.52
C ALA A 155 -10.64 5.10 9.25
N ILE A 156 -10.15 3.91 9.59
CA ILE A 156 -8.91 3.70 10.33
C ILE A 156 -7.81 3.31 9.35
N ALA A 157 -6.69 4.03 9.38
CA ALA A 157 -5.47 3.62 8.69
C ALA A 157 -4.56 2.79 9.60
N ALA A 158 -3.90 1.80 9.02
CA ALA A 158 -2.79 1.07 9.60
C ALA A 158 -1.63 1.00 8.59
N PHE A 159 -0.40 0.85 9.09
CA PHE A 159 0.78 0.64 8.26
C PHE A 159 1.32 -0.77 8.40
N ALA A 160 1.64 -1.40 7.27
CA ALA A 160 2.18 -2.75 7.24
C ALA A 160 3.65 -2.83 7.68
N PHE A 161 4.44 -1.78 7.43
CA PHE A 161 5.90 -1.78 7.65
C PHE A 161 6.36 -0.56 8.44
N LYS A 162 7.16 -0.80 9.49
CA LYS A 162 7.55 0.23 10.46
C LYS A 162 8.30 1.42 9.83
N VAL A 163 9.33 1.15 9.03
CA VAL A 163 10.18 2.23 8.47
C VAL A 163 9.42 3.05 7.43
N ASN A 164 8.62 2.41 6.58
CA ASN A 164 7.74 3.11 5.64
C ASN A 164 6.73 4.01 6.38
N ALA A 165 6.09 3.48 7.42
CA ALA A 165 5.16 4.24 8.26
C ALA A 165 5.79 5.50 8.84
N GLN A 166 6.97 5.39 9.44
CA GLN A 166 7.68 6.53 10.04
C GLN A 166 7.97 7.62 9.01
N LYS A 167 8.34 7.25 7.78
CA LYS A 167 8.58 8.20 6.69
C LYS A 167 7.28 8.83 6.19
N MET A 168 6.21 8.05 6.07
CA MET A 168 4.88 8.55 5.69
C MET A 168 4.32 9.54 6.72
N ILE A 169 4.38 9.20 8.01
CA ILE A 169 3.93 10.07 9.11
C ILE A 169 4.70 11.40 9.07
N ALA A 170 6.02 11.35 8.94
CA ALA A 170 6.85 12.55 8.85
C ALA A 170 6.53 13.39 7.61
N ALA A 171 6.35 12.75 6.45
CA ALA A 171 6.06 13.43 5.19
C ALA A 171 4.67 14.09 5.15
N THR A 172 3.72 13.54 5.90
CA THR A 172 2.32 13.99 5.92
C THR A 172 1.97 14.87 7.13
N GLY A 173 2.93 15.10 8.04
CA GLY A 173 2.65 15.81 9.29
C GLY A 173 1.65 15.06 10.18
N GLY A 174 1.58 13.73 10.05
CA GLY A 174 0.71 12.87 10.85
C GLY A 174 -0.74 12.78 10.38
N LYS A 175 -1.06 13.20 9.16
CA LYS A 175 -2.42 13.03 8.60
C LYS A 175 -2.43 13.02 7.07
N LEU A 176 -3.27 12.18 6.49
CA LEU A 176 -3.54 12.20 5.06
C LEU A 176 -4.83 12.98 4.79
N THR A 177 -4.74 14.10 4.08
CA THR A 177 -5.90 14.91 3.71
C THR A 177 -6.39 14.52 2.31
N LEU A 178 -7.64 14.06 2.21
CA LEU A 178 -8.31 13.69 0.96
C LEU A 178 -8.87 14.93 0.24
N ALA A 179 -9.22 14.79 -1.04
CA ALA A 179 -9.70 15.90 -1.87
C ALA A 179 -11.04 16.50 -1.38
N ASN A 180 -11.84 15.73 -0.65
CA ASN A 180 -13.07 16.19 -0.01
C ASN A 180 -12.83 16.88 1.35
N GLY A 181 -11.57 17.06 1.77
CA GLY A 181 -11.19 17.64 3.05
C GLY A 181 -11.21 16.66 4.23
N GLN A 182 -11.58 15.39 4.02
CA GLN A 182 -11.49 14.36 5.06
C GLN A 182 -10.03 14.15 5.45
N GLU A 183 -9.76 14.11 6.74
CA GLU A 183 -8.43 13.83 7.27
C GLU A 183 -8.41 12.41 7.87
N ILE A 184 -7.44 11.60 7.44
CA ILE A 184 -7.17 10.28 8.01
C ILE A 184 -5.94 10.41 8.91
N PRO A 185 -6.06 10.27 10.25
CA PRO A 185 -4.94 10.39 11.17
C PRO A 185 -3.88 9.30 10.91
N LEU A 186 -2.62 9.69 10.95
CA LEU A 186 -1.46 8.81 10.80
C LEU A 186 -0.49 9.01 11.97
N SER A 187 -0.38 8.02 12.84
CA SER A 187 0.43 8.08 14.05
C SER A 187 1.23 6.80 14.26
N ALA A 188 2.12 6.81 15.26
CA ALA A 188 2.87 5.61 15.64
C ALA A 188 1.95 4.46 16.10
N ASP A 189 0.77 4.78 16.65
CA ASP A 189 -0.20 3.77 17.07
C ASP A 189 -0.86 3.05 15.89
N ASN A 190 -0.76 3.61 14.67
CA ASN A 190 -1.23 2.98 13.45
C ASN A 190 -0.23 1.96 12.86
N ILE A 191 0.93 1.73 13.49
CA ILE A 191 1.97 0.84 12.94
C ILE A 191 1.69 -0.62 13.33
N ALA A 192 1.20 -1.42 12.38
CA ALA A 192 0.88 -2.83 12.56
C ALA A 192 2.10 -3.75 12.34
N ALA A 193 3.27 -3.39 12.88
CA ALA A 193 4.53 -4.11 12.66
C ALA A 193 5.17 -4.60 13.97
N ASP A 194 5.75 -5.81 13.94
CA ASP A 194 6.49 -6.38 15.08
C ASP A 194 7.89 -5.75 15.25
N ALA A 195 8.67 -6.30 16.19
CA ALA A 195 10.03 -5.84 16.47
C ALA A 195 10.99 -5.95 15.26
N SER A 196 10.73 -6.86 14.32
CA SER A 196 11.48 -6.99 13.07
C SER A 196 11.08 -5.94 12.01
N GLY A 197 10.01 -5.18 12.27
CA GLY A 197 9.52 -4.13 11.40
C GLY A 197 8.56 -4.60 10.30
N TYR A 198 8.12 -5.86 10.37
CA TYR A 198 7.19 -6.49 9.43
C TYR A 198 5.81 -6.67 10.04
N THR A 199 4.80 -6.81 9.18
CA THR A 199 3.39 -6.88 9.59
C THR A 199 3.12 -7.98 10.61
N ASN A 200 2.33 -7.63 11.61
CA ASN A 200 1.86 -8.51 12.68
C ASN A 200 0.33 -8.53 12.70
N SER A 201 -0.27 -9.72 12.61
CA SER A 201 -1.72 -9.88 12.53
C SER A 201 -2.45 -9.42 13.79
N ALA A 202 -1.89 -9.66 14.98
CA ALA A 202 -2.52 -9.27 16.24
C ALA A 202 -2.53 -7.75 16.43
N LEU A 203 -1.44 -7.07 16.05
CA LEU A 203 -1.40 -5.61 16.04
C LEU A 203 -2.37 -5.03 15.01
N LEU A 204 -2.43 -5.60 13.80
CA LEU A 204 -3.37 -5.18 12.77
C LEU A 204 -4.82 -5.30 13.25
N HIS A 205 -5.18 -6.44 13.85
CA HIS A 205 -6.49 -6.70 14.42
C HIS A 205 -6.86 -5.67 15.49
N LYS A 206 -5.93 -5.42 16.43
CA LYS A 206 -6.09 -4.42 17.50
C LYS A 206 -6.28 -3.02 16.96
N ILE A 207 -5.48 -2.58 15.99
CA ILE A 207 -5.55 -1.22 15.42
C ILE A 207 -6.90 -0.99 14.75
N PHE A 208 -7.40 -1.97 14.02
CA PHE A 208 -8.72 -1.87 13.38
C PHE A 208 -9.89 -2.07 14.33
N GLY A 209 -9.65 -2.36 15.62
CA GLY A 209 -10.73 -2.61 16.58
C GLY A 209 -11.59 -3.83 16.20
N LEU A 210 -11.00 -4.78 15.47
CA LEU A 210 -11.64 -6.04 15.14
C LEU A 210 -11.53 -6.94 16.37
N GLY A 211 -12.60 -7.67 16.68
CA GLY A 211 -12.69 -8.61 17.79
C GLY A 211 -13.35 -9.91 17.35
#